data_AF-A8GNT0-F1
#
_entry.id   AF-A8GNT0-F1
#
_cell.length_a   1.000
_cell.length_b   1.000
_cell.length_c   1.000
_cell.angle_alpha   90.00
_cell.angle_beta   90.00
_cell.angle_gamma   90.00
#
_symmetry.space_group_name_H-M   'P 1'
#
loop_
_entity.id
_entity.type
_entity.pdbx_description
1 polymer ?
#
loop_
_entity_poly.entity_id
_entity_poly.type
_entity_poly.pdbx_seq_one_letter_code
_entity_poly.pdbx_strand_id
1 'polypeptide(L)'
;MINFVSRLYLQGRLFIWYFPGDCNNRNTEEINYEGWKECLIEVVDRLAPCILVTDSFSGMFSLTTDNLANILTGLVIMSCTPNNPWTKETANKYNVSDITNDINELYANTTDDQLKMFFYANITHIFCEHEISVGKQLLELCSYNIKTRIWASQNFYNSYKHRRIPNKLPTLIIGSQDDK
;
A
#
# COMPACT_ATOMS: atom_id res chain seq x y z
N MET A 1 -12.92 1.93 3.01
CA MET A 1 -12.35 0.78 3.77
C MET A 1 -13.28 0.23 4.85
N ILE A 2 -13.76 1.01 5.83
CA ILE A 2 -14.69 0.52 6.88
C ILE A 2 -15.94 -0.15 6.29
N ASN A 3 -16.57 0.48 5.29
CA ASN A 3 -17.73 -0.08 4.58
C ASN A 3 -17.46 -1.36 3.78
N PHE A 4 -16.20 -1.62 3.41
CA PHE A 4 -15.81 -2.86 2.75
C PHE A 4 -15.68 -3.97 3.79
N VAL A 5 -14.94 -3.71 4.87
CA VAL A 5 -14.73 -4.66 5.96
C VAL A 5 -16.04 -5.08 6.62
N SER A 6 -16.99 -4.15 6.79
CA SER A 6 -18.32 -4.46 7.37
C SER A 6 -19.18 -5.37 6.49
N ARG A 7 -18.85 -5.55 5.21
CA ARG A 7 -19.54 -6.45 4.27
C ARG A 7 -18.91 -7.84 4.20
N LEU A 8 -17.73 -8.04 4.81
CA LEU A 8 -17.06 -9.33 4.82
C LEU A 8 -17.73 -10.26 5.83
N TYR A 9 -18.25 -11.38 5.34
CA TYR A 9 -18.79 -12.44 6.19
C TYR A 9 -17.70 -13.47 6.50
N LEU A 10 -16.82 -13.10 7.44
CA LEU A 10 -15.70 -13.93 7.89
C LEU A 10 -15.90 -14.32 9.35
N GLN A 11 -15.50 -15.54 9.70
CA GLN A 11 -15.46 -15.95 11.10
C GLN A 11 -14.34 -15.19 11.83
N GLY A 12 -14.64 -14.67 13.02
CA GLY A 12 -13.68 -13.96 13.86
C GLY A 12 -13.98 -12.47 14.01
N ARG A 13 -12.94 -11.69 14.35
CA ARG A 13 -13.00 -10.24 14.52
C ARG A 13 -12.14 -9.57 13.46
N LEU A 14 -12.65 -8.49 12.88
CA LEU A 14 -11.94 -7.71 11.88
C LEU A 14 -11.46 -6.40 12.51
N PHE A 15 -10.17 -6.13 12.34
CA PHE A 15 -9.53 -4.90 12.80
C PHE A 15 -8.98 -4.15 11.60
N ILE A 16 -9.16 -2.83 11.60
CA ILE A 16 -8.56 -1.93 10.61
C ILE A 16 -7.49 -1.14 11.35
N TRP A 17 -6.30 -1.13 10.77
CA TRP A 17 -5.17 -0.39 11.29
C TRP A 17 -4.72 0.66 10.29
N TYR A 18 -4.36 1.83 10.79
CA TYR A 18 -3.89 2.97 10.00
C TYR A 18 -2.45 3.27 10.37
N PHE A 19 -1.60 3.44 9.35
CA PHE A 19 -0.22 3.87 9.58
C PHE A 19 -0.17 5.23 10.28
N PRO A 20 0.91 5.50 11.01
CA PRO A 20 1.20 6.85 11.48
C PRO A 20 1.19 7.84 10.31
N GLY A 21 0.39 8.90 10.46
CA GLY A 21 0.20 9.96 9.47
C GLY A 21 -1.04 9.78 8.59
N ASP A 22 -1.73 8.64 8.65
CA ASP A 22 -2.88 8.33 7.81
C ASP A 22 -4.21 8.45 8.56
N CYS A 23 -5.29 8.73 7.81
CA CYS A 23 -6.65 8.90 8.33
C CYS A 23 -6.70 9.84 9.55
N ASN A 24 -7.12 9.34 10.71
CA ASN A 24 -7.19 10.07 11.97
C ASN A 24 -5.90 9.99 12.80
N ASN A 25 -4.88 9.25 12.35
CA ASN A 25 -3.59 9.09 12.99
C ASN A 25 -2.61 10.19 12.56
N ARG A 26 -3.03 11.46 12.56
CA ARG A 26 -2.25 12.59 11.98
C ARG A 26 -1.19 13.18 12.92
N ASN A 27 -1.10 12.72 14.16
CA ASN A 27 -0.16 13.25 15.16
C ASN A 27 1.25 12.67 14.97
N THR A 28 1.80 12.85 13.77
CA THR A 28 3.14 12.37 13.42
C THR A 28 3.94 13.48 12.80
N GLU A 29 4.96 13.95 13.51
CA GLU A 29 5.86 14.98 13.01
C GLU A 29 6.89 14.39 12.04
N GLU A 30 7.39 13.19 12.36
CA GLU A 30 8.42 12.49 11.61
C GLU A 30 8.04 11.05 11.26
N ILE A 31 8.58 10.56 10.15
CA ILE A 31 8.37 9.18 9.70
C ILE A 31 9.46 8.30 10.30
N ASN A 32 9.08 7.48 11.28
CA ASN A 32 9.96 6.49 11.91
C ASN A 32 9.64 5.09 11.39
N TYR A 33 10.32 4.69 10.32
CA TYR A 33 10.07 3.40 9.65
C TYR A 33 10.31 2.18 10.53
N GLU A 34 11.38 2.16 11.32
CA GLU A 34 11.64 1.04 12.25
C GLU A 34 10.60 1.00 13.37
N GLY A 35 10.19 2.17 13.88
CA GLY A 35 9.07 2.27 14.82
C GLY A 35 7.75 1.77 14.23
N TRP A 36 7.51 1.94 12.93
CA TRP A 36 6.34 1.35 12.27
C TRP A 36 6.38 -0.17 12.28
N LYS A 37 7.56 -0.77 12.07
CA LYS A 37 7.73 -2.23 12.09
C LYS A 37 7.52 -2.78 13.49
N GLU A 38 8.11 -2.14 14.49
CA GLU A 38 7.93 -2.49 15.90
C GLU A 38 6.45 -2.42 16.31
N CYS A 39 5.76 -1.36 15.91
CA CYS A 39 4.32 -1.20 16.15
C CYS A 39 3.51 -2.30 15.45
N LEU A 40 3.83 -2.65 14.20
CA LEU A 40 3.15 -3.75 13.50
C LEU A 40 3.34 -5.08 14.24
N ILE A 41 4.57 -5.38 14.68
CA ILE A 41 4.87 -6.60 15.45
C ILE A 41 4.05 -6.62 16.74
N GLU A 42 4.04 -5.52 17.50
CA GLU A 42 3.30 -5.40 18.76
C GLU A 42 1.79 -5.60 18.55
N VAL A 43 1.21 -4.99 17.52
CA VAL A 43 -0.21 -5.13 17.21
C VAL A 43 -0.55 -6.57 16.83
N VAL A 44 0.28 -7.18 15.97
CA VAL A 44 0.06 -8.56 15.51
C VAL A 44 0.22 -9.57 16.65
N ASP A 45 1.19 -9.38 17.53
CA ASP A 45 1.40 -10.22 18.72
C ASP A 45 0.18 -10.19 19.66
N ARG A 46 -0.38 -9.00 19.91
CA ARG A 46 -1.61 -8.84 20.72
C ARG A 46 -2.86 -9.44 20.09
N LEU A 47 -2.90 -9.54 18.77
CA LEU A 47 -4.04 -10.08 18.02
C LEU A 47 -3.87 -11.56 17.64
N ALA A 48 -2.71 -12.16 17.94
CA ALA A 48 -2.43 -13.53 17.58
C ALA A 48 -3.39 -14.53 18.29
N PRO A 49 -3.79 -15.63 17.61
CA PRO A 49 -3.51 -15.96 16.22
C PRO A 49 -4.33 -15.10 15.24
N CYS A 50 -3.68 -14.52 14.22
CA CYS A 50 -4.35 -13.67 13.24
C CYS A 50 -3.83 -13.85 11.80
N ILE A 51 -4.66 -13.42 10.84
CA ILE A 51 -4.30 -13.29 9.43
C ILE A 51 -4.10 -11.80 9.16
N LEU A 52 -2.93 -11.42 8.65
CA LEU A 52 -2.69 -10.06 8.20
C LEU A 52 -3.14 -9.91 6.75
N VAL A 53 -4.02 -8.96 6.48
CA VAL A 53 -4.46 -8.60 5.13
C VAL A 53 -3.86 -7.26 4.76
N THR A 54 -3.13 -7.24 3.66
CA THR A 54 -2.38 -6.07 3.19
C THR A 54 -2.78 -5.69 1.76
N ASP A 55 -2.68 -4.40 1.47
CA ASP A 55 -2.93 -3.80 0.17
C ASP A 55 -1.77 -2.87 -0.21
N SER A 56 -1.33 -2.95 -1.47
CA SER A 56 -0.29 -2.10 -2.05
C SER A 56 0.98 -2.00 -1.17
N PHE A 57 1.41 -0.80 -0.79
CA PHE A 57 2.59 -0.55 0.04
C PHE A 57 2.65 -1.39 1.31
N SER A 58 1.51 -1.63 1.98
CA SER A 58 1.48 -2.41 3.21
C SER A 58 1.90 -3.87 3.01
N GLY A 59 1.73 -4.41 1.79
CA GLY A 59 2.22 -5.73 1.40
C GLY A 59 3.74 -5.77 1.40
N MET A 60 4.39 -4.84 0.68
CA MET A 60 5.86 -4.72 0.69
C MET A 60 6.40 -4.45 2.11
N PHE A 61 5.75 -3.56 2.84
CA PHE A 61 6.09 -3.24 4.22
C PHE A 61 6.12 -4.48 5.12
N SER A 62 5.05 -5.30 5.06
CA SER A 62 4.95 -6.54 5.84
C SER A 62 6.09 -7.52 5.52
N LEU A 63 6.48 -7.62 4.24
CA LEU A 63 7.58 -8.47 3.79
C LEU A 63 8.95 -7.97 4.27
N THR A 64 9.10 -6.68 4.57
CA THR A 64 10.34 -6.13 5.17
C THR A 64 10.38 -6.19 6.69
N THR A 65 9.30 -6.64 7.35
CA THR A 65 9.21 -6.72 8.81
C THR A 65 9.64 -8.11 9.26
N ASP A 66 10.85 -8.20 9.81
CA ASP A 66 11.39 -9.45 10.35
C ASP A 66 10.51 -9.98 11.50
N ASN A 67 10.54 -11.30 11.70
CA ASN A 67 9.77 -12.04 12.72
C ASN A 67 8.24 -12.07 12.56
N LEU A 68 7.66 -11.23 11.69
CA LEU A 68 6.20 -11.20 11.47
C LEU A 68 5.64 -12.58 11.08
N ALA A 69 6.37 -13.32 10.23
CA ALA A 69 6.00 -14.65 9.77
C ALA A 69 5.98 -15.73 10.87
N ASN A 70 6.61 -15.48 12.02
CA ASN A 70 6.59 -16.40 13.16
C ASN A 70 5.36 -16.20 14.05
N ILE A 71 4.67 -15.06 13.92
CA ILE A 71 3.53 -14.67 14.77
C ILE A 71 2.21 -14.86 14.01
N LEU A 72 2.20 -14.55 12.72
CA LEU A 72 1.02 -14.69 11.87
C LEU A 72 0.61 -16.15 11.64
N THR A 73 -0.70 -16.37 11.53
CA THR A 73 -1.27 -17.65 11.06
C THR A 73 -1.47 -17.65 9.54
N GLY A 74 -1.53 -16.47 8.93
CA GLY A 74 -1.54 -16.31 7.47
C GLY A 74 -1.29 -14.87 7.04
N LEU A 75 -0.96 -14.70 5.77
CA LEU A 75 -0.75 -13.39 5.13
C LEU A 75 -1.52 -13.32 3.82
N VAL A 76 -2.24 -12.22 3.60
CA VAL A 76 -2.88 -11.89 2.32
C VAL A 76 -2.24 -10.62 1.79
N ILE A 77 -1.76 -10.66 0.55
CA ILE A 77 -1.17 -9.52 -0.16
C ILE A 77 -2.03 -9.21 -1.38
N MET A 78 -2.62 -8.03 -1.42
CA MET A 78 -3.48 -7.56 -2.51
C MET A 78 -2.81 -6.40 -3.26
N SER A 79 -3.01 -6.36 -4.59
CA SER A 79 -2.67 -5.22 -5.46
C SER A 79 -1.28 -4.62 -5.18
N CYS A 80 -0.31 -5.52 -4.98
CA CYS A 80 1.05 -5.20 -4.63
C CYS A 80 1.97 -5.90 -5.61
N THR A 81 3.02 -5.21 -6.05
CA THR A 81 4.06 -5.78 -6.92
C THR A 81 5.31 -6.08 -6.09
N PRO A 82 5.34 -7.16 -5.28
CA PRO A 82 6.51 -7.47 -4.45
C PRO A 82 7.79 -7.70 -5.26
N ASN A 83 7.66 -7.88 -6.58
CA ASN A 83 8.72 -8.28 -7.52
C ASN A 83 9.00 -7.28 -8.65
N ASN A 84 8.21 -6.20 -8.81
CA ASN A 84 8.33 -5.33 -9.98
C ASN A 84 8.20 -3.84 -9.62
N PRO A 85 9.27 -3.04 -9.77
CA PRO A 85 9.17 -1.60 -9.59
C PRO A 85 8.35 -0.95 -10.72
N TRP A 86 7.65 0.14 -10.40
CA TRP A 86 7.01 1.02 -11.39
C TRP A 86 8.09 1.81 -12.13
N THR A 87 8.71 1.20 -13.13
CA THR A 87 9.78 1.80 -13.92
C THR A 87 9.29 2.26 -15.29
N LYS A 88 10.09 3.10 -15.94
CA LYS A 88 9.92 3.44 -17.35
C LYS A 88 9.86 2.21 -18.27
N GLU A 89 10.54 1.13 -17.91
CA GLU A 89 10.48 -0.14 -18.64
C GLU A 89 9.11 -0.80 -18.54
N THR A 90 8.52 -0.83 -17.33
CA THR A 90 7.14 -1.29 -17.12
C THR A 90 6.16 -0.41 -17.92
N ALA A 91 6.31 0.91 -17.88
CA ALA A 91 5.46 1.82 -18.63
C ALA A 91 5.50 1.57 -20.15
N ASN A 92 6.71 1.41 -20.71
CA ASN A 92 6.92 1.07 -22.11
C ASN A 92 6.33 -0.31 -22.47
N LYS A 93 6.53 -1.32 -21.61
CA LYS A 93 6.04 -2.68 -21.83
C LYS A 93 4.51 -2.73 -21.97
N TYR A 94 3.80 -1.91 -21.21
CA TYR A 94 2.34 -1.91 -21.18
C TYR A 94 1.69 -0.73 -21.91
N ASN A 95 2.50 0.04 -22.64
CA ASN A 95 2.06 1.21 -23.41
C ASN A 95 1.21 2.18 -22.57
N VAL A 96 1.64 2.43 -21.33
CA VAL A 96 1.04 3.45 -20.46
C VAL A 96 1.90 4.72 -20.50
N SER A 97 1.26 5.88 -20.27
CA SER A 97 1.92 7.19 -20.38
C SER A 97 3.08 7.34 -19.39
N ASP A 98 4.17 8.00 -19.79
CA ASP A 98 5.25 8.34 -18.87
C ASP A 98 4.77 9.43 -17.90
N ILE A 99 4.75 9.11 -16.60
CA ILE A 99 4.25 9.98 -15.52
C ILE A 99 5.38 10.78 -14.84
N THR A 100 6.59 10.77 -15.39
CA THR A 100 7.77 11.42 -14.78
C THR A 100 7.52 12.91 -14.52
N ASN A 101 6.86 13.62 -15.44
CA ASN A 101 6.57 15.04 -15.28
C ASN A 101 5.57 15.29 -14.13
N ASP A 102 4.52 14.49 -14.05
CA ASP A 102 3.51 14.60 -12.99
C ASP A 102 4.12 14.32 -11.61
N ILE A 103 5.07 13.37 -11.53
CA ILE A 103 5.84 13.10 -10.30
C ILE A 103 6.69 14.32 -9.93
N ASN A 104 7.37 14.94 -10.90
CA ASN A 104 8.17 16.13 -10.65
C ASN A 104 7.32 17.31 -10.18
N GLU A 105 6.14 17.50 -10.76
CA GLU A 105 5.18 18.54 -10.36
C GLU A 105 4.67 18.31 -8.93
N LEU A 106 4.27 17.07 -8.61
CA LEU A 106 3.85 16.69 -7.26
C LEU A 106 4.91 17.02 -6.21
N TYR A 107 6.20 16.79 -6.52
CA TYR A 107 7.30 17.07 -5.60
C TYR A 107 7.72 18.55 -5.57
N ALA A 108 7.31 19.36 -6.54
CA ALA A 108 7.47 20.81 -6.49
C ALA A 108 6.42 21.50 -5.61
N ASN A 109 5.22 20.91 -5.45
CA ASN A 109 4.12 21.48 -4.67
C ASN A 109 3.45 20.43 -3.75
N THR A 110 4.00 20.26 -2.54
CA THR A 110 3.75 19.09 -1.71
C THR A 110 2.61 19.28 -0.71
N THR A 111 1.37 19.00 -1.14
CA THR A 111 0.19 18.92 -0.25
C THR A 111 -0.59 17.63 -0.45
N ASP A 112 -1.40 17.25 0.54
CA ASP A 112 -2.30 16.09 0.43
C ASP A 112 -3.30 16.25 -0.73
N ASP A 113 -3.76 17.48 -1.00
CA ASP A 113 -4.63 17.79 -2.13
C ASP A 113 -3.92 17.63 -3.47
N GLN A 114 -2.64 18.03 -3.57
CA GLN A 114 -1.84 17.79 -4.77
C GLN A 114 -1.57 16.31 -4.99
N LEU A 115 -1.36 15.54 -3.92
CA LEU A 115 -1.28 14.08 -4.01
C LEU A 115 -2.59 13.48 -4.55
N LYS A 116 -3.74 13.95 -4.06
CA LYS A 116 -5.05 13.55 -4.59
C LYS A 116 -5.16 13.87 -6.07
N MET A 117 -4.87 15.11 -6.48
CA MET A 117 -4.91 15.53 -7.87
C MET A 117 -4.00 14.70 -8.77
N PHE A 118 -2.79 14.36 -8.31
CA PHE A 118 -1.87 13.48 -9.00
C PHE A 118 -2.49 12.11 -9.30
N PHE A 119 -3.14 11.48 -8.32
CA PHE A 119 -3.82 10.19 -8.53
C PHE A 119 -5.00 10.30 -9.51
N TYR A 120 -5.72 11.43 -9.51
CA TYR A 120 -6.79 11.69 -10.47
C TYR A 120 -6.28 11.90 -11.90
N ALA A 121 -5.19 12.64 -12.07
CA ALA A 121 -4.56 12.86 -13.37
C ALA A 121 -4.02 11.54 -13.95
N ASN A 122 -3.52 10.66 -13.08
CA ASN A 122 -2.91 9.38 -13.44
C ASN A 122 -3.84 8.18 -13.25
N ILE A 123 -5.15 8.38 -13.27
CA ILE A 123 -6.13 7.35 -12.92
C ILE A 123 -6.06 6.09 -13.80
N THR A 124 -5.63 6.24 -15.06
CA THR A 124 -5.47 5.13 -16.01
C THR A 124 -4.27 4.23 -15.71
N HIS A 125 -3.38 4.65 -14.81
CA HIS A 125 -2.31 3.81 -14.28
C HIS A 125 -2.78 2.91 -13.12
N ILE A 126 -3.97 3.16 -12.60
CA ILE A 126 -4.47 2.56 -11.36
C ILE A 126 -5.73 1.74 -11.61
N PHE A 127 -6.55 2.15 -12.58
CA PHE A 127 -7.82 1.51 -12.92
C PHE A 127 -7.93 1.27 -14.42
N CYS A 128 -8.57 0.15 -14.80
CA CYS A 128 -8.97 -0.07 -16.18
C CYS A 128 -10.04 0.94 -16.60
N GLU A 129 -10.19 1.20 -17.91
CA GLU A 129 -11.16 2.17 -18.43
C GLU A 129 -12.58 1.96 -17.89
N HIS A 130 -13.02 0.70 -17.81
CA HIS A 130 -14.35 0.33 -17.30
C HIS A 130 -14.50 0.48 -15.78
N GLU A 131 -13.40 0.63 -15.04
CA GLU A 131 -13.36 0.78 -13.58
C GLU A 131 -13.20 2.24 -13.13
N ILE A 132 -12.77 3.14 -14.04
CA ILE A 132 -12.45 4.55 -13.72
C ILE A 132 -13.56 5.22 -12.89
N SER A 133 -14.84 5.00 -13.23
CA SER A 133 -15.95 5.62 -12.50
C SER A 133 -16.00 5.18 -11.02
N VAL A 134 -15.76 3.90 -10.75
CA VAL A 134 -15.70 3.36 -9.37
C VAL A 134 -14.39 3.77 -8.71
N GLY A 135 -13.28 3.77 -9.46
CA GLY A 135 -11.97 4.22 -9.00
C GLY A 135 -11.99 5.66 -8.48
N LYS A 136 -12.66 6.59 -9.17
CA LYS A 136 -12.85 7.96 -8.66
C LYS A 136 -13.58 8.00 -7.33
N GLN A 137 -14.65 7.22 -7.17
CA GLN A 137 -15.37 7.14 -5.90
C GLN A 137 -14.48 6.56 -4.79
N LEU A 138 -13.60 5.61 -5.11
CA LEU A 138 -12.65 5.07 -4.16
C LEU A 138 -11.60 6.11 -3.74
N LEU A 139 -11.04 6.86 -4.70
CA LEU A 139 -10.07 7.93 -4.44
C LEU A 139 -10.66 9.03 -3.53
N GLU A 140 -11.95 9.36 -3.65
CA GLU A 140 -12.61 10.29 -2.72
C GLU A 140 -12.64 9.81 -1.26
N LEU A 141 -12.58 8.50 -1.04
CA LEU A 141 -12.61 7.91 0.30
C LEU A 141 -11.20 7.70 0.88
N CYS A 142 -10.16 7.92 0.09
CA CYS A 142 -8.78 7.78 0.53
C CYS A 142 -8.35 8.95 1.41
N SER A 143 -7.58 8.64 2.44
CA SER A 143 -6.83 9.65 3.17
C SER A 143 -5.45 9.78 2.54
N TYR A 144 -5.12 10.97 2.08
CA TYR A 144 -3.84 11.25 1.44
C TYR A 144 -2.81 11.70 2.47
N ASN A 145 -1.55 11.30 2.27
CA ASN A 145 -0.43 11.66 3.13
C ASN A 145 0.83 11.86 2.27
N ILE A 146 1.04 13.10 1.86
CA ILE A 146 2.16 13.48 0.98
C ILE A 146 3.51 13.24 1.66
N LYS A 147 3.61 13.42 2.99
CA LYS A 147 4.86 13.19 3.73
C LYS A 147 5.30 11.74 3.62
N THR A 148 4.40 10.79 3.88
CA THR A 148 4.68 9.35 3.77
C THR A 148 5.01 8.95 2.34
N ARG A 149 4.30 9.52 1.36
CA ARG A 149 4.60 9.28 -0.06
C ARG A 149 6.01 9.70 -0.45
N ILE A 150 6.41 10.92 -0.09
CA ILE A 150 7.76 11.45 -0.39
C ILE A 150 8.82 10.59 0.29
N TRP A 151 8.65 10.30 1.57
CA TRP A 151 9.59 9.47 2.32
C TRP A 151 9.75 8.09 1.68
N ALA A 152 8.64 7.43 1.30
CA ALA A 152 8.68 6.12 0.66
C ALA A 152 9.40 6.18 -0.69
N SER A 153 9.20 7.25 -1.47
CA SER A 153 9.93 7.49 -2.73
C SER A 153 11.43 7.64 -2.54
N GLN A 154 11.86 8.35 -1.50
CA GLN A 154 13.27 8.64 -1.26
C GLN A 154 14.01 7.49 -0.58
N ASN A 155 13.34 6.77 0.32
CA ASN A 155 13.99 5.85 1.25
C ASN A 155 13.60 4.38 1.03
N PHE A 156 12.38 4.11 0.54
CA PHE A 156 11.84 2.76 0.47
C PHE A 156 11.89 2.17 -0.94
N TYR A 157 11.20 2.74 -1.93
CA TYR A 157 10.98 2.04 -3.21
C TYR A 157 12.27 1.72 -3.97
N ASN A 158 13.28 2.60 -3.91
CA ASN A 158 14.58 2.37 -4.58
C ASN A 158 15.46 1.36 -3.84
N SER A 159 15.27 1.20 -2.53
CA SER A 159 16.07 0.30 -1.69
C SER A 159 15.37 -1.03 -1.42
N TYR A 160 14.06 -1.10 -1.66
CA TYR A 160 13.24 -2.27 -1.48
C TYR A 160 13.72 -3.36 -2.43
N LYS A 161 14.33 -4.38 -1.85
CA LYS A 161 14.64 -5.62 -2.52
C LYS A 161 13.57 -6.61 -2.14
N HIS A 162 13.04 -7.30 -3.15
CA HIS A 162 12.12 -8.40 -2.96
C HIS A 162 12.60 -9.31 -1.82
N ARG A 163 11.87 -9.28 -0.71
CA ARG A 163 12.02 -10.26 0.36
C ARG A 163 11.22 -11.49 -0.07
N ARG A 164 11.86 -12.66 -0.04
CA ARG A 164 11.20 -13.92 -0.39
C ARG A 164 9.93 -14.08 0.47
N ILE A 165 8.83 -14.45 -0.18
CA ILE A 165 7.58 -14.85 0.51
C ILE A 165 7.94 -15.92 1.55
N PRO A 166 7.49 -15.81 2.81
CA PRO A 166 7.89 -16.76 3.85
C PRO A 166 7.40 -18.18 3.52
N ASN A 167 8.33 -19.12 3.31
CA ASN A 167 8.01 -20.48 2.87
C ASN A 167 7.13 -21.29 3.85
N LYS A 168 7.08 -20.90 5.12
CA LYS A 168 6.33 -21.61 6.17
C LYS A 168 4.99 -20.96 6.53
N LEU A 169 4.75 -19.73 6.08
CA LEU A 169 3.53 -18.99 6.38
C LEU A 169 2.55 -19.15 5.21
N PRO A 170 1.33 -19.70 5.43
CA PRO A 170 0.30 -19.69 4.41
C PRO A 170 0.08 -18.27 3.87
N THR A 171 0.40 -18.07 2.59
CA THR A 171 0.36 -16.74 1.96
C THR A 171 -0.50 -16.79 0.71
N LEU A 172 -1.51 -15.92 0.64
CA LEU A 172 -2.33 -15.70 -0.55
C LEU A 172 -1.93 -14.36 -1.19
N ILE A 173 -1.59 -14.39 -2.47
CA ILE A 173 -1.32 -13.18 -3.26
C ILE A 173 -2.45 -13.01 -4.26
N ILE A 174 -3.11 -11.86 -4.21
CA ILE A 174 -4.22 -11.50 -5.09
C ILE A 174 -3.75 -10.34 -5.97
N GLY A 175 -3.58 -10.63 -7.26
CA GLY A 175 -3.42 -9.62 -8.31
C GLY A 175 -4.70 -9.48 -9.13
N SER A 176 -4.81 -8.41 -9.90
CA SER A 176 -5.82 -8.29 -10.94
C SER A 176 -5.42 -9.12 -12.17
N GLN A 177 -6.41 -9.66 -12.85
CA GLN A 177 -6.23 -10.28 -14.17
C GLN A 177 -5.71 -9.29 -15.23
N ASP A 178 -5.95 -8.00 -14.99
CA ASP A 178 -5.55 -6.89 -15.85
C ASP A 178 -4.37 -6.09 -15.26
N ASP A 179 -3.72 -6.60 -14.19
CA ASP A 179 -2.51 -5.95 -13.64
C ASP A 179 -1.42 -5.92 -14.71
N LYS A 180 -0.99 -4.70 -15.05
CA LYS A 180 0.07 -4.40 -16.01
C LYS A 180 1.40 -4.24 -15.28
#